data_AF-A0ABD5T454-F1
#
_entry.id   AF-A0ABD5T454-F1
#
_cell.length_a   1.000
_cell.length_b   1.000
_cell.length_c   1.000
_cell.angle_alpha   90.00
_cell.angle_beta   90.00
_cell.angle_gamma   90.00
#
_symmetry.space_group_name_H-M   'P 1'
#
loop_
_entity.id
_entity.type
_entity.pdbx_description
1 polymer ?
#
loop_
_entity_poly.entity_id
_entity_poly.type
_entity_poly.pdbx_seq_one_letter_code
_entity_poly.pdbx_strand_id
1 'polypeptide(L)'
;LGGAAVSTLGGNTLVPPFLVADKLGWGTTVEDTRYRGLLVAIALLSAPGAFIGGEVLGQLVLVLALGTVGTPFAIVVVLYLLNSDAVPEGTSTLANLGGAALLLISGGLAVNFVIEQIGGGIDLLTGLVVAFAAALGLATIGLLAKLLAEAYRSAA
;
A
#
# COMPACT_ATOMS: atom_id res chain seq x y z
N LEU A 1 -7.40 24.53 -2.31
CA LEU A 1 -7.41 23.46 -1.27
C LEU A 1 -8.60 22.50 -1.43
N GLY A 2 -9.84 22.97 -1.56
CA GLY A 2 -11.03 22.10 -1.69
C GLY A 2 -10.96 21.08 -2.84
N GLY A 3 -10.52 21.48 -4.04
CA GLY A 3 -10.38 20.55 -5.17
C GLY A 3 -9.37 19.42 -4.93
N ALA A 4 -8.24 19.73 -4.27
CA ALA A 4 -7.24 18.72 -3.92
C ALA A 4 -7.76 17.74 -2.86
N ALA A 5 -8.48 18.25 -1.85
CA ALA A 5 -9.09 17.43 -0.80
C ALA A 5 -10.15 16.48 -1.37
N VAL A 6 -10.98 16.94 -2.31
CA VAL A 6 -11.99 16.09 -2.97
C VAL A 6 -11.31 15.00 -3.82
N SER A 7 -10.25 15.33 -4.55
CA SER A 7 -9.55 14.36 -5.38
C SER A 7 -8.79 13.29 -4.56
N THR A 8 -8.17 13.66 -3.43
CA THR A 8 -7.46 12.69 -2.57
C THR A 8 -8.39 11.90 -1.67
N LEU A 9 -9.39 12.55 -1.05
CA LEU A 9 -10.41 11.82 -0.27
C LEU A 9 -11.23 10.90 -1.18
N GLY A 10 -11.58 11.36 -2.39
CA GLY A 10 -12.27 10.53 -3.37
C GLY A 10 -11.50 9.26 -3.70
N GLY A 11 -10.22 9.37 -4.08
CA GLY A 11 -9.37 8.22 -4.34
C GLY A 11 -9.22 7.26 -3.15
N ASN A 12 -8.91 7.80 -1.97
CA ASN A 12 -8.71 6.99 -0.76
C ASN A 12 -10.00 6.36 -0.22
N THR A 13 -11.17 6.90 -0.57
CA THR A 13 -12.48 6.32 -0.21
C THR A 13 -12.89 5.20 -1.17
N LEU A 14 -12.44 5.25 -2.43
CA LEU A 14 -12.80 4.27 -3.46
C LEU A 14 -11.92 3.02 -3.46
N VAL A 15 -10.62 3.17 -3.17
CA VAL A 15 -9.65 2.05 -3.26
C VAL A 15 -9.97 0.90 -2.29
N PRO A 16 -10.20 1.13 -0.98
CA PRO A 16 -10.43 0.01 -0.06
C PRO A 16 -11.69 -0.81 -0.37
N PRO A 17 -12.86 -0.21 -0.67
CA PRO A 17 -14.05 -0.96 -1.09
C PRO A 17 -13.83 -1.78 -2.35
N PHE A 18 -13.07 -1.23 -3.31
CA PHE A 18 -12.74 -1.93 -4.55
C PHE A 18 -11.94 -3.19 -4.27
N LEU A 19 -10.88 -3.11 -3.46
CA LEU A 19 -10.04 -4.27 -3.12
C LEU A 19 -10.82 -5.36 -2.38
N VAL A 20 -11.72 -4.98 -1.48
CA VAL A 20 -12.58 -5.94 -0.76
C VAL A 20 -13.58 -6.59 -1.70
N ALA A 21 -14.24 -5.80 -2.56
CA ALA A 21 -15.20 -6.31 -3.53
C ALA A 21 -14.54 -7.26 -4.53
N ASP A 22 -13.38 -6.89 -5.06
CA ASP A 22 -12.58 -7.73 -5.96
C ASP A 22 -12.18 -9.05 -5.28
N LYS A 23 -11.70 -8.98 -4.02
CA LYS A 23 -11.32 -10.16 -3.26
C LYS A 23 -12.50 -11.12 -2.98
N LEU A 24 -13.71 -10.59 -2.83
CA LEU A 24 -14.92 -11.36 -2.54
C LEU A 24 -15.71 -11.74 -3.82
N GLY A 25 -15.21 -11.36 -5.00
CA GLY A 25 -15.88 -11.61 -6.29
C GLY A 25 -17.20 -10.87 -6.45
N TRP A 26 -17.33 -9.68 -5.85
CA TRP A 26 -18.52 -8.83 -5.95
C TRP A 26 -18.47 -7.94 -7.20
N GLY A 27 -19.62 -7.39 -7.60
CA GLY A 27 -19.62 -6.32 -8.59
C GLY A 27 -18.93 -5.08 -8.04
N THR A 28 -18.06 -4.45 -8.84
CA THR A 28 -17.31 -3.23 -8.47
C THR A 28 -18.01 -1.94 -8.92
N THR A 29 -19.31 -2.03 -9.18
CA THR A 29 -20.16 -0.94 -9.62
C THR A 29 -21.36 -0.78 -8.66
N VAL A 30 -21.96 0.41 -8.64
CA VAL A 30 -22.99 0.78 -7.64
C VAL A 30 -24.30 0.02 -7.78
N GLU A 31 -24.47 -0.74 -8.85
CA GLU A 31 -25.56 -1.69 -9.07
C GLU A 31 -25.50 -2.87 -8.09
N ASP A 32 -24.30 -3.29 -7.66
CA ASP A 32 -24.15 -4.28 -6.59
C ASP A 32 -24.39 -3.59 -5.23
N THR A 33 -25.50 -3.95 -4.59
CA THR A 33 -25.91 -3.37 -3.30
C THR A 33 -24.87 -3.57 -2.19
N ARG A 34 -24.08 -4.64 -2.23
CA ARG A 34 -23.01 -4.92 -1.25
C ARG A 34 -21.85 -3.94 -1.41
N TYR A 35 -21.40 -3.75 -2.65
CA TYR A 35 -20.35 -2.79 -2.97
C TYR A 35 -20.80 -1.35 -2.70
N ARG A 36 -22.04 -0.99 -3.08
CA ARG A 36 -22.62 0.32 -2.75
C ARG A 36 -22.69 0.56 -1.25
N GLY A 37 -23.11 -0.44 -0.48
CA GLY A 37 -23.13 -0.37 0.98
C GLY A 37 -21.73 -0.15 1.58
N LEU A 38 -20.73 -0.85 1.05
CA LEU A 38 -19.34 -0.70 1.48
C LEU A 38 -18.77 0.70 1.16
N LEU A 39 -19.05 1.23 -0.04
CA LEU A 39 -18.68 2.60 -0.41
C LEU A 39 -19.26 3.63 0.57
N VAL A 40 -20.56 3.51 0.90
CA VAL A 40 -21.22 4.40 1.86
C VAL A 40 -20.60 4.26 3.24
N ALA A 41 -20.35 3.03 3.70
CA ALA A 41 -19.76 2.79 5.02
C ALA A 41 -18.38 3.44 5.15
N ILE A 42 -17.51 3.28 4.14
CA ILE A 42 -16.17 3.89 4.17
C ILE A 42 -16.27 5.42 4.06
N ALA A 43 -17.14 5.96 3.20
CA ALA A 43 -17.34 7.40 3.11
C ALA A 43 -17.81 8.02 4.44
N LEU A 44 -18.75 7.36 5.12
CA LEU A 44 -19.24 7.78 6.44
C LEU A 44 -18.15 7.65 7.51
N LEU A 45 -17.29 6.63 7.45
CA LEU A 45 -16.17 6.45 8.37
C LEU A 45 -15.08 7.50 8.15
N SER A 46 -14.87 7.95 6.92
CA SER A 46 -13.89 8.99 6.57
C SER A 46 -14.37 10.41 6.93
N ALA A 47 -15.68 10.66 6.95
CA ALA A 47 -16.24 11.99 7.20
C ALA A 47 -15.84 12.60 8.57
N PRO A 48 -15.83 11.85 9.70
CA PRO A 48 -15.34 12.34 10.99
C PRO A 48 -13.88 12.79 10.95
N GLY A 49 -13.04 12.20 10.08
CA GLY A 49 -11.61 12.51 9.99
C GLY A 49 -11.32 13.99 9.71
N ALA A 50 -12.22 14.70 9.01
CA ALA A 50 -12.10 16.13 8.77
C ALA A 50 -12.31 17.00 10.03
N PHE A 51 -12.94 16.45 11.07
CA PHE A 51 -13.28 17.13 12.32
C PHE A 51 -12.43 16.65 13.51
N ILE A 52 -11.61 15.62 13.34
CA ILE A 52 -10.65 15.17 14.34
C ILE A 52 -9.52 16.20 14.39
N GLY A 53 -9.57 17.08 15.39
CA GLY A 53 -8.46 17.95 15.74
C GLY A 53 -7.28 17.10 16.20
N GLY A 54 -6.10 17.41 15.68
CA GLY A 54 -4.85 16.74 16.03
C GLY A 54 -3.66 17.66 15.81
N GLU A 55 -2.50 17.27 16.32
CA GLU A 55 -1.27 17.94 15.94
C GLU A 55 -0.99 17.63 14.48
N VAL A 56 -1.05 18.66 13.63
CA VAL A 56 -0.85 18.53 12.17
C VAL A 56 0.46 17.81 11.86
N LEU A 57 1.51 18.04 12.66
CA LEU A 57 2.81 17.41 12.44
C LEU A 57 2.78 15.91 12.76
N GLY A 58 2.24 15.47 13.90
CA GLY A 58 2.05 14.05 14.19
C GLY A 58 1.20 13.32 13.15
N GLN A 59 0.14 13.96 12.63
CA GLN A 59 -0.68 13.39 11.55
C GLN A 59 0.07 13.32 10.21
N LEU A 60 0.90 14.32 9.89
CA LEU A 60 1.77 14.28 8.71
C LEU A 60 2.79 13.15 8.83
N VAL A 61 3.38 12.95 10.01
CA VAL A 61 4.32 11.85 10.26
C VAL A 61 3.65 10.49 10.03
N LEU A 62 2.42 10.30 10.49
CA LEU A 62 1.66 9.07 10.22
C LEU A 62 1.43 8.81 8.73
N VAL A 63 0.99 9.81 7.98
CA VAL A 63 0.71 9.66 6.55
C VAL A 63 2.00 9.42 5.77
N LEU A 64 3.08 10.13 6.13
CA LEU A 64 4.42 9.90 5.58
C LEU A 64 4.91 8.49 5.91
N ALA A 65 4.71 8.01 7.13
CA ALA A 65 5.07 6.65 7.53
C ALA A 65 4.36 5.62 6.66
N LEU A 66 3.04 5.75 6.49
CA LEU A 66 2.26 4.85 5.64
C LEU A 66 2.77 4.87 4.19
N GLY A 67 3.05 6.05 3.64
CA GLY A 67 3.54 6.19 2.26
C GLY A 67 4.93 5.60 2.07
N THR A 68 5.88 5.96 2.92
CA THR A 68 7.28 5.51 2.83
C THR A 68 7.38 3.99 3.00
N VAL A 69 6.66 3.43 3.98
CA VAL A 69 6.67 1.99 4.26
C VAL A 69 5.82 1.19 3.26
N GLY A 70 4.74 1.77 2.75
CA GLY A 70 3.82 1.12 1.80
C GLY A 70 4.34 1.03 0.37
N THR A 71 5.17 2.00 -0.05
CA THR A 71 5.65 2.08 -1.44
C THR A 71 6.47 0.85 -1.87
N PRO A 72 7.46 0.36 -1.10
CA PRO A 72 8.19 -0.86 -1.44
C PRO A 72 7.28 -2.07 -1.65
N PHE A 73 6.27 -2.24 -0.79
CA PHE A 73 5.30 -3.33 -0.91
C PHE A 73 4.52 -3.23 -2.21
N ALA A 74 4.00 -2.04 -2.54
CA ALA A 74 3.29 -1.82 -3.79
C ALA A 74 4.17 -2.11 -5.03
N ILE A 75 5.45 -1.71 -5.00
CA ILE A 75 6.41 -2.02 -6.07
C ILE A 75 6.57 -3.53 -6.25
N VAL A 76 6.71 -4.29 -5.15
CA VAL A 76 6.81 -5.75 -5.22
C VAL A 76 5.54 -6.38 -5.79
N VAL A 77 4.36 -5.91 -5.40
CA VAL A 77 3.09 -6.39 -5.98
C VAL A 77 3.07 -6.16 -7.49
N VAL A 78 3.44 -4.96 -7.96
CA VAL A 78 3.48 -4.65 -9.39
C VAL A 78 4.49 -5.54 -10.11
N LEU A 79 5.71 -5.68 -9.60
CA LEU A 79 6.73 -6.54 -10.19
C LEU A 79 6.28 -8.00 -10.23
N TYR A 80 5.61 -8.47 -9.19
CA TYR A 80 5.06 -9.82 -9.14
C TYR A 80 4.00 -10.02 -10.24
N LEU A 81 3.00 -9.15 -10.30
CA LEU A 81 1.92 -9.25 -11.28
C LEU A 81 2.45 -9.20 -12.72
N LEU A 82 3.37 -8.27 -12.99
CA LEU A 82 3.98 -8.05 -14.30
C LEU A 82 4.91 -9.17 -14.77
N ASN A 83 5.29 -10.09 -13.88
CA ASN A 83 6.12 -11.26 -14.19
C ASN A 83 5.38 -12.57 -13.87
N SER A 84 4.05 -12.52 -13.76
CA SER A 84 3.19 -13.68 -13.54
C SER A 84 2.20 -13.84 -14.69
N ASP A 85 1.44 -14.94 -14.69
CA ASP A 85 0.38 -15.21 -15.67
C ASP A 85 -0.79 -14.19 -15.60
N ALA A 86 -0.72 -13.19 -14.72
CA ALA A 86 -1.68 -12.09 -14.64
C ALA A 86 -1.65 -11.18 -15.87
N VAL A 87 -0.57 -11.17 -16.65
CA VAL A 87 -0.44 -10.38 -17.89
C VAL A 87 -0.06 -11.25 -19.09
N PRO A 88 -0.59 -10.99 -20.30
CA PRO A 88 -0.29 -11.79 -21.50
C PRO A 88 1.16 -11.67 -21.97
N GLU A 89 1.79 -10.50 -21.77
CA GLU A 89 3.18 -10.24 -22.09
C GLU A 89 3.92 -9.81 -20.82
N GLY A 90 4.97 -10.58 -20.48
CA GLY A 90 5.83 -10.28 -19.35
C GLY A 90 6.65 -9.00 -19.56
N THR A 91 7.06 -8.39 -18.46
CA THR A 91 7.84 -7.15 -18.50
C THR A 91 9.26 -7.36 -19.01
N SER A 92 9.76 -6.40 -19.80
CA SER A 92 11.12 -6.46 -20.34
C SER A 92 12.19 -6.44 -19.23
N THR A 93 13.35 -7.02 -19.50
CA THR A 93 14.47 -7.07 -18.54
C THR A 93 14.88 -5.68 -18.06
N LEU A 94 14.89 -4.68 -18.95
CA LEU A 94 15.25 -3.31 -18.58
C LEU A 94 14.24 -2.68 -17.62
N ALA A 95 12.94 -2.92 -17.83
CA ALA A 95 11.90 -2.43 -16.94
C ALA A 95 11.93 -3.16 -15.58
N ASN A 96 12.23 -4.46 -15.57
CA ASN A 96 12.45 -5.21 -14.34
C ASN A 96 13.67 -4.70 -13.54
N LEU A 97 14.77 -4.35 -14.21
CA LEU A 97 15.92 -3.72 -13.55
C LEU A 97 15.56 -2.34 -12.96
N GLY A 98 14.78 -1.54 -13.69
CA GLY A 98 14.25 -0.27 -13.18
C GLY A 98 13.38 -0.46 -11.93
N GLY A 99 12.48 -1.44 -11.96
CA GLY A 99 11.65 -1.79 -10.81
C GLY A 99 12.45 -2.30 -9.61
N ALA A 100 13.47 -3.12 -9.84
CA ALA A 100 14.38 -3.58 -8.80
C ALA A 100 15.17 -2.42 -8.18
N ALA A 101 15.66 -1.48 -8.99
CA ALA A 101 16.33 -0.28 -8.50
C ALA A 101 15.40 0.60 -7.66
N LEU A 102 14.16 0.81 -8.10
CA LEU A 102 13.14 1.54 -7.33
C LEU A 102 12.84 0.85 -6.00
N LEU A 103 12.72 -0.48 -6.01
CA LEU A 103 12.50 -1.27 -4.80
C LEU A 103 13.66 -1.12 -3.81
N LEU A 104 14.91 -1.18 -4.28
CA LEU A 104 16.08 -1.02 -3.43
C LEU A 104 16.15 0.38 -2.81
N ILE A 105 15.93 1.43 -3.61
CA ILE A 105 15.97 2.81 -3.13
C ILE A 105 14.82 3.07 -2.16
N SER A 106 13.58 2.76 -2.55
CA SER A 106 12.41 2.99 -1.71
C SER A 106 12.45 2.13 -0.45
N GLY A 107 12.90 0.88 -0.55
CA GLY A 107 13.04 -0.03 0.58
C GLY A 107 14.11 0.46 1.55
N GLY A 108 15.25 0.92 1.04
CA GLY A 108 16.30 1.52 1.87
C GLY A 108 15.81 2.76 2.62
N LEU A 109 15.05 3.65 1.96
CA LEU A 109 14.45 4.82 2.62
C LEU A 109 13.43 4.41 3.68
N ALA A 110 12.59 3.39 3.42
CA ALA A 110 11.64 2.87 4.39
C ALA A 110 12.32 2.27 5.62
N VAL A 111 13.39 1.50 5.42
CA VAL A 111 14.17 0.94 6.54
C VAL A 111 14.79 2.06 7.38
N ASN A 112 15.41 3.06 6.75
CA ASN A 112 15.98 4.20 7.49
C ASN A 112 14.91 4.94 8.29
N PHE A 113 13.75 5.21 7.68
CA PHE A 113 12.62 5.84 8.37
C PHE A 113 12.19 5.06 9.62
N VAL A 114 12.07 3.74 9.53
CA VAL A 114 11.69 2.89 10.68
C VAL A 114 12.77 2.91 11.76
N ILE A 115 14.06 2.86 11.38
CA ILE A 115 15.17 2.94 12.33
C ILE A 115 15.17 4.29 13.07
N GLU A 116 14.99 5.39 12.35
CA GLU A 116 14.90 6.74 12.93
C GLU A 116 13.73 6.85 13.91
N GLN A 117 12.57 6.28 13.55
CA GLN A 117 11.41 6.27 14.44
C GLN A 117 11.66 5.48 15.73
N ILE A 118 12.29 4.31 15.63
CA ILE A 118 12.67 3.54 16.83
C ILE A 118 13.70 4.29 17.67
N GLY A 119 14.67 4.96 17.03
CA GLY A 119 15.71 5.75 17.70
C GLY A 119 15.18 6.99 18.42
N GLY A 120 14.05 7.55 17.98
CA GLY A 120 13.35 8.67 18.62
C GLY A 120 12.58 8.31 19.89
N GLY A 121 12.44 7.02 20.20
CA GLY A 121 11.66 6.50 21.33
C GLY A 121 10.30 5.94 20.93
N ILE A 122 9.81 4.97 21.69
CA ILE A 122 8.55 4.26 21.39
C ILE A 122 7.42 4.84 22.24
N ASP A 123 6.58 5.66 21.61
CA ASP A 123 5.24 5.97 22.11
C ASP A 123 4.18 5.12 21.39
N LEU A 124 2.90 5.36 21.66
CA LEU A 124 1.80 4.62 21.03
C LEU A 124 1.78 4.80 19.50
N LEU A 125 2.11 5.99 19.01
CA LEU A 125 2.08 6.33 17.60
C LEU A 125 3.21 5.61 16.85
N THR A 126 4.43 5.74 17.37
CA THR A 126 5.63 5.07 16.85
C THR A 126 5.47 3.56 16.92
N GLY A 127 4.91 3.03 18.01
CA GLY A 127 4.62 1.60 18.14
C GLY A 127 3.69 1.07 17.05
N LEU A 128 2.62 1.82 16.73
CA LEU A 128 1.71 1.47 15.63
C LEU A 128 2.39 1.54 14.27
N VAL A 129 3.21 2.56 14.02
CA VAL A 129 3.98 2.70 12.78
C VAL A 129 4.94 1.53 12.59
N VAL A 130 5.68 1.14 13.64
CA VAL A 130 6.62 0.02 13.59
C VAL A 130 5.90 -1.30 13.38
N ALA A 131 4.76 -1.52 14.05
CA ALA A 131 3.97 -2.73 13.84
C ALA A 131 3.43 -2.83 12.40
N PHE A 132 2.93 -1.73 11.85
CA PHE A 132 2.50 -1.64 10.46
C PHE A 132 3.66 -1.93 9.49
N ALA A 133 4.84 -1.35 9.75
CA ALA A 133 6.03 -1.58 8.94
C ALA A 133 6.53 -3.02 8.99
N ALA A 134 6.47 -3.66 10.16
CA ALA A 134 6.79 -5.08 10.30
C ALA A 134 5.82 -5.94 9.47
N ALA A 135 4.52 -5.67 9.54
CA ALA A 135 3.51 -6.41 8.78
C ALA A 135 3.73 -6.29 7.26
N LEU A 136 3.94 -5.07 6.75
CA LEU A 136 4.22 -4.86 5.33
C LEU A 136 5.59 -5.41 4.90
N GLY A 137 6.61 -5.30 5.75
CA GLY A 137 7.93 -5.89 5.49
C GLY A 137 7.84 -7.40 5.31
N LEU A 138 7.12 -8.09 6.20
CA LEU A 138 6.88 -9.53 6.10
C LEU A 138 6.12 -9.90 4.82
N ALA A 139 5.06 -9.14 4.49
CA ALA A 139 4.30 -9.36 3.26
C ALA A 139 5.16 -9.16 2.00
N THR A 140 6.02 -8.14 2.00
CA THR A 140 6.97 -7.84 0.92
C THR A 140 7.97 -8.98 0.73
N ILE A 141 8.56 -9.47 1.82
CA ILE A 141 9.48 -10.62 1.79
C ILE A 141 8.77 -11.87 1.27
N GLY A 142 7.55 -12.15 1.73
CA GLY A 142 6.76 -13.28 1.27
C GLY A 142 6.47 -13.25 -0.23
N LEU A 143 6.10 -12.08 -0.77
CA LEU A 143 5.89 -11.90 -2.21
C LEU A 143 7.18 -12.04 -3.02
N LEU A 144 8.30 -11.47 -2.55
CA LEU A 144 9.59 -11.63 -3.21
C LEU A 144 10.04 -13.09 -3.23
N ALA A 145 9.89 -13.81 -2.12
CA ALA A 145 10.21 -15.24 -2.06
C ALA A 145 9.35 -16.04 -3.06
N LYS A 146 8.07 -15.71 -3.17
CA LYS A 146 7.16 -16.32 -4.16
C LYS A 146 7.61 -16.04 -5.59
N LEU A 147 7.92 -14.78 -5.90
CA LEU A 147 8.42 -14.36 -7.22
C LEU A 147 9.69 -15.13 -7.62
N LEU A 148 10.66 -15.22 -6.70
CA LEU A 148 11.92 -15.92 -6.95
C LEU A 148 11.72 -17.44 -7.09
N ALA A 149 10.83 -18.04 -6.30
CA ALA A 149 10.53 -19.47 -6.40
C ALA A 149 9.81 -19.84 -7.71
N GLU A 150 8.96 -18.97 -8.22
CA GLU A 150 8.32 -19.12 -9.54
C GLU A 150 9.36 -18.96 -10.66
N ALA A 151 10.20 -17.92 -10.60
CA ALA A 151 11.26 -17.71 -11.57
C ALA A 151 12.26 -18.88 -11.64
N TYR A 152 12.64 -19.45 -10.48
CA TYR A 152 13.52 -20.62 -10.43
C TYR A 152 12.90 -21.86 -11.06
N ARG A 153 11.61 -22.12 -10.81
CA ARG A 153 10.89 -23.26 -11.42
C ARG A 153 10.76 -23.14 -12.93
N SER A 154 10.64 -21.93 -13.46
CA SER A 154 10.58 -21.70 -14.91
C SER A 154 11.94 -21.85 -15.61
N ALA A 155 13.04 -21.82 -14.86
CA ALA A 155 14.41 -21.92 -15.39
C ALA A 155 15.02 -23.34 -15.30
N ALA A 156 14.36 -24.26 -14.58
CA ALA A 156 14.77 -25.65 -14.38
C ALA A 156 14.01 -26.60 -15.32
#